data_AF-A0A512UIE3-F1
#
_entry.id   AF-A0A512UIE3-F1
#
_cell.length_a   1.000
_cell.length_b   1.000
_cell.length_c   1.000
_cell.angle_alpha   90.00
_cell.angle_beta   90.00
_cell.angle_gamma   90.00
#
_symmetry.space_group_name_H-M   'P 1'
#
loop_
_entity.id
_entity.type
_entity.pdbx_description
1 polymer ?
#
loop_
_entity_poly.entity_id
_entity_poly.type
_entity_poly.pdbx_seq_one_letter_code
_entity_poly.pdbx_strand_id
1 'polypeptide(L)'
;MSEKTSTDQYGRKQWDVDAYEAEAKQGGIKTPQHLPDQALGQKLKSKDILQLRAHLVGEAVSSVGKHTLIAQDKASTSTYGKNKRFGFACPTCDLSFRDTLALVDHFNSPQHLKNLRRLQQNAPGEGEEQLEEGVRRASVAQVMQTLEELVKKSLRSKAAAGSVSGGVSLQERVLRRVAFEQSKARRKQERRKKKKEAMAGGNSLADGPDTELSQMMGFAGFGSTKQG
;
A
#
# COMPACT_ATOMS: atom_id res chain seq x y z
N MET A 1 30.35 -40.34 13.27
CA MET A 1 30.79 -39.25 14.18
C MET A 1 32.15 -39.52 14.84
N SER A 2 32.85 -40.63 14.56
CA SER A 2 34.21 -40.91 15.10
C SER A 2 35.37 -40.40 14.24
N GLU A 3 35.10 -39.81 13.07
CA GLU A 3 36.15 -39.50 12.07
C GLU A 3 36.98 -38.23 12.37
N LYS A 4 36.63 -37.48 13.43
CA LYS A 4 37.25 -36.17 13.74
C LYS A 4 38.03 -36.13 15.04
N THR A 5 38.13 -37.25 15.74
CA THR A 5 38.90 -37.36 16.98
C THR A 5 39.84 -38.54 16.88
N SER A 6 41.14 -38.26 16.84
CA SER A 6 42.18 -39.28 16.98
C SER A 6 42.43 -39.54 18.47
N THR A 7 42.91 -40.74 18.80
CA THR A 7 43.25 -41.10 20.18
C THR A 7 44.76 -41.26 20.26
N ASP A 8 45.37 -40.53 21.18
CA ASP A 8 46.81 -40.57 21.43
C ASP A 8 47.23 -41.93 22.04
N GLN A 9 48.54 -42.24 22.04
CA GLN A 9 49.08 -43.50 22.61
C GLN A 9 48.71 -43.72 24.09
N TYR A 10 48.33 -42.65 24.79
CA TYR A 10 47.87 -42.64 26.18
C TYR A 10 46.34 -42.65 26.35
N GLY A 11 45.57 -42.92 25.29
CA GLY A 11 44.11 -43.01 25.35
C GLY A 11 43.38 -41.67 25.43
N ARG A 12 44.09 -40.54 25.26
CA ARG A 12 43.49 -39.20 25.26
C ARG A 12 42.90 -38.90 23.89
N LYS A 13 41.65 -38.45 23.85
CA LYS A 13 41.02 -37.98 22.62
C LYS A 13 41.56 -36.60 22.27
N GLN A 14 42.14 -36.48 21.08
CA GLN A 14 42.58 -35.22 20.52
C GLN A 14 41.87 -34.97 19.19
N TRP A 15 41.83 -33.71 18.78
CA TRP A 15 41.29 -33.34 17.49
C TRP A 15 42.28 -33.74 16.40
N ASP A 16 41.78 -34.31 15.32
CA ASP A 16 42.61 -34.68 14.17
C ASP A 16 42.87 -33.45 13.29
N VAL A 17 44.02 -32.82 13.48
CA VAL A 17 44.38 -31.56 12.79
C VAL A 17 44.37 -31.73 11.27
N ASP A 18 44.77 -32.89 10.75
CA ASP A 18 44.87 -33.14 9.32
C ASP A 18 43.47 -33.31 8.69
N ALA A 19 42.57 -34.00 9.39
CA ALA A 19 41.17 -34.12 8.97
C ALA A 19 40.48 -32.75 8.94
N TYR A 20 40.74 -31.90 9.95
CA TYR A 20 40.22 -30.53 9.99
C TYR A 20 40.86 -29.62 8.94
N GLU A 21 42.15 -29.78 8.65
CA GLU A 21 42.84 -29.02 7.61
C GLU A 21 42.33 -29.43 6.21
N ALA A 22 42.14 -30.74 5.98
CA ALA A 22 41.55 -31.25 4.75
C ALA A 22 40.11 -30.75 4.57
N GLU A 23 39.29 -30.74 5.63
CA GLU A 23 37.94 -30.18 5.58
C GLU A 23 37.95 -28.66 5.38
N ALA A 24 38.90 -27.93 5.97
CA ALA A 24 39.06 -26.50 5.75
C ALA A 24 39.54 -26.16 4.33
N LYS A 25 40.37 -27.01 3.72
CA LYS A 25 40.84 -26.88 2.33
C LYS A 25 39.75 -27.30 1.33
N GLN A 26 39.06 -28.41 1.56
CA GLN A 26 37.91 -28.87 0.76
C GLN A 26 36.67 -27.99 0.96
N GLY A 27 36.57 -27.35 2.13
CA GLY A 27 35.59 -26.32 2.48
C GLY A 27 36.08 -24.90 2.20
N GLY A 28 37.27 -24.75 1.60
CA GLY A 28 37.92 -23.48 1.34
C GLY A 28 37.00 -22.56 0.55
N ILE A 29 36.53 -21.50 1.22
CA ILE A 29 35.57 -20.52 0.72
C ILE A 29 34.41 -21.18 -0.03
N LYS A 30 33.78 -22.18 0.58
CA LYS A 30 32.33 -22.27 0.42
C LYS A 30 31.76 -21.04 1.13
N THR A 31 31.78 -19.85 0.48
CA THR A 31 30.77 -18.80 0.77
C THR A 31 29.50 -19.59 0.94
N PRO A 32 28.88 -19.62 2.13
CA PRO A 32 27.88 -20.61 2.45
C PRO A 32 26.96 -20.65 1.25
N GLN A 33 27.06 -21.73 0.48
CA GLN A 33 26.11 -22.00 -0.59
C GLN A 33 24.89 -22.47 0.20
N HIS A 34 24.30 -21.51 0.90
CA HIS A 34 22.98 -21.58 1.44
C HIS A 34 22.14 -21.64 0.18
N LEU A 35 21.97 -22.86 -0.32
CA LEU A 35 20.83 -23.18 -1.15
C LEU A 35 19.66 -22.72 -0.28
N PRO A 36 18.94 -21.66 -0.67
CA PRO A 36 17.68 -21.40 0.00
C PRO A 36 16.90 -22.70 -0.11
N ASP A 37 16.12 -23.07 0.91
CA ASP A 37 15.18 -24.18 0.81
C ASP A 37 14.60 -24.16 -0.60
N GLN A 38 14.72 -25.25 -1.34
CA GLN A 38 14.39 -25.28 -2.78
C GLN A 38 12.99 -24.69 -3.04
N ALA A 39 12.10 -24.81 -2.05
CA ALA A 39 10.79 -24.18 -1.94
C ALA A 39 10.82 -22.64 -1.92
N LEU A 40 11.72 -22.01 -1.19
CA LEU A 40 11.93 -20.56 -1.21
C LEU A 40 12.38 -20.14 -2.61
N GLY A 41 13.38 -20.79 -3.19
CA GLY A 41 13.82 -20.53 -4.56
C GLY A 41 12.67 -20.61 -5.58
N GLN A 42 11.81 -21.63 -5.49
CA GLN A 42 10.62 -21.75 -6.33
C GLN A 42 9.59 -20.63 -6.10
N LYS A 43 9.34 -20.23 -4.84
CA LYS A 43 8.46 -19.09 -4.51
C LYS A 43 9.01 -17.75 -4.99
N LEU A 44 10.33 -17.61 -5.04
CA LEU A 44 11.02 -16.41 -5.48
C LEU A 44 11.04 -16.30 -7.02
N LYS A 45 11.07 -17.42 -7.74
CA LYS A 45 11.09 -17.47 -9.20
C LYS A 45 9.82 -16.91 -9.86
N SER A 46 8.67 -17.06 -9.20
CA SER A 46 7.37 -16.65 -9.75
C SER A 46 7.00 -15.20 -9.49
N LYS A 47 7.72 -14.49 -8.62
CA LYS A 47 7.39 -13.13 -8.20
C LYS A 47 8.41 -12.12 -8.69
N ASP A 48 7.91 -10.97 -9.16
CA ASP A 48 8.76 -9.81 -9.41
C ASP A 48 9.47 -9.37 -8.13
N ILE A 49 10.66 -8.78 -8.27
CA ILE A 49 11.47 -8.28 -7.14
C ILE A 49 10.66 -7.30 -6.28
N LEU A 50 9.87 -6.41 -6.91
CA LEU A 50 9.03 -5.44 -6.22
C LEU A 50 7.88 -6.11 -5.44
N GLN A 51 7.23 -7.11 -6.03
CA GLN A 51 6.15 -7.86 -5.38
C GLN A 51 6.68 -8.66 -4.20
N LEU A 52 7.87 -9.25 -4.36
CA LEU A 52 8.55 -9.95 -3.29
C LEU A 52 8.85 -9.02 -2.12
N ARG A 53 9.43 -7.84 -2.38
CA ARG A 53 9.69 -6.84 -1.34
C ARG A 53 8.42 -6.48 -0.59
N ALA A 54 7.34 -6.17 -1.31
CA ALA A 54 6.06 -5.83 -0.69
C ALA A 54 5.52 -6.96 0.21
N HIS A 55 5.66 -8.21 -0.25
CA HIS A 55 5.27 -9.38 0.53
C HIS A 55 6.10 -9.54 1.81
N LEU A 56 7.44 -9.47 1.71
CA LEU A 56 8.33 -9.62 2.87
C LEU A 56 8.09 -8.52 3.92
N VAL A 57 7.84 -7.28 3.47
CA VAL A 57 7.46 -6.19 4.37
C VAL A 57 6.09 -6.46 5.01
N GLY A 58 5.12 -6.96 4.25
CA GLY A 58 3.81 -7.35 4.77
C GLY A 58 3.88 -8.48 5.81
N GLU A 59 4.74 -9.48 5.58
CA GLU A 59 5.00 -10.56 6.55
C GLU A 59 5.64 -10.01 7.82
N ALA A 60 6.63 -9.12 7.70
CA ALA A 60 7.25 -8.45 8.84
C ALA A 60 6.22 -7.69 9.69
N VAL A 61 5.34 -6.90 9.05
CA VAL A 61 4.24 -6.18 9.75
C VAL A 61 3.25 -7.15 10.40
N SER A 62 2.89 -8.23 9.71
CA SER A 62 1.99 -9.26 10.23
C SER A 62 2.59 -10.03 11.41
N SER A 63 3.91 -10.15 11.49
CA SER A 63 4.61 -10.89 12.55
C SER A 63 4.67 -10.15 13.90
N VAL A 64 4.31 -8.86 13.92
CA VAL A 64 4.32 -8.03 15.14
C VAL A 64 3.37 -8.63 16.19
N GLY A 65 3.88 -8.88 17.39
CA GLY A 65 3.12 -9.42 18.52
C GLY A 65 2.88 -10.93 18.51
N LYS A 66 3.36 -11.68 17.50
CA LYS A 66 3.13 -13.13 17.38
C LYS A 66 4.22 -13.99 18.02
N HIS A 67 5.43 -13.46 18.17
CA HIS A 67 6.58 -14.23 18.65
C HIS A 67 6.86 -13.96 20.13
N THR A 68 6.76 -14.99 20.95
CA THR A 68 7.20 -14.99 22.36
C THR A 68 8.50 -15.79 22.49
N LEU A 69 9.49 -15.24 23.21
CA LEU A 69 10.76 -15.91 23.45
C LEU A 69 10.64 -16.82 24.66
N ILE A 70 10.68 -18.14 24.46
CA ILE A 70 10.48 -19.14 25.53
C ILE A 70 11.80 -19.52 26.27
N ALA A 71 12.97 -19.07 25.81
CA ALA A 71 14.23 -19.26 26.54
C ALA A 71 15.27 -18.22 26.15
N GLN A 72 15.56 -17.26 27.03
CA GLN A 72 16.61 -16.25 26.83
C GLN A 72 18.00 -16.82 27.13
N ASP A 73 18.10 -17.76 28.08
CA ASP A 73 19.37 -18.26 28.62
C ASP A 73 20.12 -19.25 27.71
N LYS A 74 19.46 -19.77 26.68
CA LYS A 74 20.06 -20.65 25.65
C LYS A 74 20.05 -20.01 24.25
N ALA A 75 19.55 -18.78 24.12
CA ALA A 75 19.58 -18.08 22.85
C ALA A 75 21.03 -17.68 22.57
N SER A 76 21.56 -18.05 21.40
CA SER A 76 22.92 -17.66 21.02
C SER A 76 23.10 -16.16 21.22
N THR A 77 24.16 -15.77 21.90
CA THR A 77 24.61 -14.36 22.08
C THR A 77 24.92 -13.65 20.76
N SER A 78 24.79 -14.33 19.63
CA SER A 78 24.97 -13.76 18.30
C SER A 78 23.99 -12.62 18.07
N THR A 79 24.54 -11.42 17.89
CA THR A 79 23.79 -10.20 17.53
C THR A 79 23.24 -10.27 16.11
N TYR A 80 23.75 -11.19 15.28
CA TYR A 80 23.48 -11.29 13.84
C TYR A 80 23.32 -12.75 13.37
N GLY A 81 22.50 -12.98 12.33
CA GLY A 81 22.37 -14.29 11.65
C GLY A 81 21.18 -15.17 12.06
N LYS A 82 21.03 -16.30 11.35
CA LYS A 82 19.87 -17.21 11.32
C LYS A 82 19.38 -17.72 12.69
N ASN A 83 20.27 -17.79 13.67
CA ASN A 83 19.99 -18.36 15.00
C ASN A 83 19.40 -17.34 15.98
N LYS A 84 19.30 -16.07 15.58
CA LYS A 84 18.66 -15.04 16.41
C LYS A 84 17.15 -15.18 16.30
N ARG A 85 16.54 -15.73 17.35
CA ARG A 85 15.08 -15.97 17.45
C ARG A 85 14.25 -14.69 17.63
N PHE A 86 14.87 -13.51 17.57
CA PHE A 86 14.27 -12.24 17.92
C PHE A 86 14.59 -11.14 16.89
N GLY A 87 13.54 -10.50 16.38
CA GLY A 87 13.61 -9.40 15.41
C GLY A 87 12.97 -9.74 14.07
N PHE A 88 13.07 -8.83 13.11
CA PHE A 88 12.59 -9.03 11.75
C PHE A 88 13.61 -9.83 10.94
N ALA A 89 13.21 -10.97 10.38
CA ALA A 89 14.10 -11.85 9.64
C ALA A 89 13.93 -11.66 8.12
N CYS A 90 15.06 -11.61 7.41
CA CYS A 90 15.10 -11.71 5.97
C CYS A 90 15.33 -13.18 5.57
N PRO A 91 14.36 -13.84 4.89
CA PRO A 91 14.47 -15.26 4.55
C PRO A 91 15.43 -15.55 3.38
N THR A 92 15.86 -14.53 2.64
CA THR A 92 16.74 -14.71 1.47
C THR A 92 18.23 -14.60 1.84
N CYS A 93 18.54 -13.82 2.88
CA CYS A 93 19.91 -13.63 3.38
C CYS A 93 20.14 -14.29 4.75
N ASP A 94 19.09 -14.83 5.38
CA ASP A 94 19.11 -15.41 6.73
C ASP A 94 19.67 -14.45 7.81
N LEU A 95 19.33 -13.17 7.64
CA LEU A 95 19.74 -12.08 8.54
C LEU A 95 18.55 -11.61 9.36
N SER A 96 18.75 -11.44 10.66
CA SER A 96 17.77 -10.86 11.57
C SER A 96 18.13 -9.43 11.92
N PHE A 97 17.17 -8.52 11.87
CA PHE A 97 17.31 -7.12 12.20
C PHE A 97 16.49 -6.78 13.44
N ARG A 98 16.98 -5.83 14.25
CA ARG A 98 16.26 -5.35 15.43
C ARG A 98 15.11 -4.41 15.06
N ASP A 99 15.34 -3.55 14.07
CA ASP A 99 14.43 -2.48 13.67
C ASP A 99 13.90 -2.69 12.25
N THR A 100 12.73 -2.10 11.96
CA THR A 100 12.11 -2.15 10.63
C THR A 100 12.88 -1.36 9.59
N LEU A 101 13.45 -0.21 9.97
CA LEU A 101 14.27 0.62 9.07
C LEU A 101 15.50 -0.13 8.60
N ALA A 102 16.21 -0.78 9.54
CA ALA A 102 17.37 -1.61 9.21
C ALA A 102 17.02 -2.78 8.26
N LEU A 103 15.83 -3.37 8.40
CA LEU A 103 15.35 -4.39 7.47
C LEU A 103 15.08 -3.80 6.06
N VAL A 104 14.45 -2.63 5.99
CA VAL A 104 14.14 -1.96 4.71
C VAL A 104 15.42 -1.53 4.00
N ASP A 105 16.39 -0.98 4.73
CA ASP A 105 17.70 -0.62 4.20
C ASP A 105 18.45 -1.85 3.69
N HIS A 106 18.34 -2.97 4.42
CA HIS A 106 18.87 -4.24 3.94
C HIS A 106 18.21 -4.69 2.62
N PHE A 107 16.88 -4.61 2.48
CA PHE A 107 16.20 -4.96 1.23
C PHE A 107 16.64 -4.09 0.04
N ASN A 108 17.00 -2.83 0.29
CA ASN A 108 17.51 -1.92 -0.73
C ASN A 108 19.01 -2.09 -0.98
N SER A 109 19.73 -2.82 -0.11
CA SER A 109 21.17 -2.98 -0.24
C SER A 109 21.54 -3.79 -1.50
N PRO A 110 22.66 -3.44 -2.17
CA PRO A 110 23.09 -4.15 -3.37
C PRO A 110 23.43 -5.62 -3.09
N GLN A 111 23.86 -5.94 -1.86
CA GLN A 111 24.15 -7.32 -1.47
C GLN A 111 22.88 -8.19 -1.44
N HIS A 112 21.78 -7.64 -0.91
CA HIS A 112 20.49 -8.33 -0.93
C HIS A 112 19.97 -8.53 -2.36
N LEU A 113 20.04 -7.50 -3.21
CA LEU A 113 19.60 -7.57 -4.60
C LEU A 113 20.42 -8.59 -5.43
N LYS A 114 21.74 -8.64 -5.21
CA LYS A 114 22.62 -9.66 -5.82
C LYS A 114 22.24 -11.07 -5.38
N ASN A 115 21.98 -11.27 -4.09
CA ASN A 115 21.52 -12.56 -3.58
C ASN A 115 20.18 -12.96 -4.17
N LEU A 116 19.18 -12.05 -4.18
CA LEU A 116 17.89 -12.30 -4.80
C LEU A 116 18.01 -12.73 -6.26
N ARG A 117 18.84 -12.05 -7.06
CA ARG A 117 19.09 -12.43 -8.45
C ARG A 117 19.71 -13.81 -8.59
N ARG A 118 20.68 -14.13 -7.72
CA ARG A 118 21.29 -15.47 -7.66
C ARG A 118 20.25 -16.54 -7.35
N LEU A 119 19.27 -16.25 -6.49
CA LEU A 119 18.20 -17.20 -6.16
C LEU A 119 17.13 -17.27 -7.26
N GLN A 120 16.86 -16.16 -7.93
CA GLN A 120 15.84 -16.06 -8.96
C GLN A 120 16.23 -16.74 -10.26
N GLN A 121 17.53 -16.88 -10.58
CA GLN A 121 18.10 -17.55 -11.77
C GLN A 121 17.05 -18.07 -12.77
N ASN A 122 16.40 -17.11 -13.42
CA ASN A 122 15.82 -17.24 -14.72
C ASN A 122 16.88 -16.62 -15.61
N ALA A 123 17.52 -17.41 -16.46
CA ALA A 123 18.46 -16.89 -17.44
C ALA A 123 17.78 -15.70 -18.14
N PRO A 124 18.37 -14.50 -18.14
CA PRO A 124 17.91 -13.47 -19.05
C PRO A 124 18.06 -14.06 -20.46
N GLY A 125 16.99 -13.99 -21.27
CA GLY A 125 17.09 -14.36 -22.67
C GLY A 125 18.29 -13.63 -23.28
N GLU A 126 19.12 -14.38 -24.00
CA GLU A 126 20.32 -13.86 -24.65
C GLU A 126 19.93 -12.63 -25.50
N GLY A 127 20.40 -11.44 -25.14
CA GLY A 127 20.21 -10.22 -25.95
C GLY A 127 19.71 -8.96 -25.24
N GLU A 128 19.33 -8.99 -23.96
CA GLU A 128 18.86 -7.78 -23.26
C GLU A 128 20.00 -7.08 -22.50
N GLU A 129 20.41 -5.90 -22.97
CA GLU A 129 21.40 -5.05 -22.31
C GLU A 129 20.95 -4.70 -20.88
N GLN A 130 21.75 -5.14 -19.90
CA GLN A 130 21.56 -4.84 -18.49
C GLN A 130 22.32 -3.57 -18.16
N LEU A 131 21.66 -2.60 -17.54
CA LEU A 131 22.36 -1.47 -16.88
C LEU A 131 23.16 -2.00 -15.68
N GLU A 132 24.11 -1.21 -15.17
CA GLU A 132 25.08 -1.59 -14.10
C GLU A 132 24.41 -2.11 -12.82
N GLU A 133 23.12 -1.82 -12.64
CA GLU A 133 22.33 -2.28 -11.50
C GLU A 133 21.40 -3.45 -11.84
N GLY A 134 21.52 -4.11 -13.00
CA GLY A 134 20.71 -5.27 -13.39
C GLY A 134 19.23 -4.98 -13.63
N VAL A 135 18.89 -3.73 -13.94
CA VAL A 135 17.57 -3.33 -14.45
C VAL A 135 17.63 -3.38 -15.98
N ARG A 136 16.67 -4.09 -16.58
CA ARG A 136 16.54 -4.19 -18.04
C ARG A 136 16.04 -2.86 -18.60
N ARG A 137 16.56 -2.44 -19.75
CA ARG A 137 15.99 -1.32 -20.49
C ARG A 137 14.58 -1.70 -20.96
N ALA A 138 13.61 -0.85 -20.66
CA ALA A 138 12.23 -1.10 -21.07
C ALA A 138 12.10 -0.92 -22.60
N SER A 139 11.46 -1.87 -23.27
CA SER A 139 11.11 -1.73 -24.69
C SER A 139 9.87 -0.84 -24.84
N VAL A 140 9.73 -0.20 -26.01
CA VAL A 140 8.56 0.65 -26.32
C VAL A 140 7.25 -0.13 -26.16
N ALA A 141 7.21 -1.39 -26.60
CA ALA A 141 6.04 -2.25 -26.47
C ALA A 141 5.66 -2.50 -24.99
N GLN A 142 6.63 -2.75 -24.11
CA GLN A 142 6.39 -2.90 -22.67
C GLN A 142 5.88 -1.61 -22.04
N VAL A 143 6.41 -0.45 -22.45
CA VAL A 143 5.93 0.85 -21.97
C VAL A 143 4.46 1.06 -22.36
N MET A 144 4.08 0.74 -23.60
CA MET A 144 2.68 0.83 -24.02
C MET A 144 1.76 -0.06 -23.17
N GLN A 145 2.14 -1.32 -22.94
CA GLN A 145 1.36 -2.26 -22.12
C GLN A 145 1.22 -1.78 -20.67
N THR A 146 2.31 -1.32 -20.06
CA THR A 146 2.28 -0.81 -18.68
C THR A 146 1.41 0.45 -18.56
N LEU A 147 1.48 1.37 -19.54
CA LEU A 147 0.61 2.54 -19.59
C LEU A 147 -0.86 2.14 -19.69
N GLU A 148 -1.21 1.20 -20.57
CA GLU A 148 -2.59 0.70 -20.67
C GLU A 148 -3.08 0.09 -19.36
N GLU A 149 -2.25 -0.71 -18.68
CA GLU A 149 -2.59 -1.29 -17.38
C GLU A 149 -2.78 -0.23 -16.30
N LEU A 150 -1.92 0.78 -16.25
CA LEU A 150 -2.02 1.88 -15.29
C LEU A 150 -3.27 2.71 -15.54
N VAL A 151 -3.61 2.99 -16.80
CA VAL A 151 -4.86 3.65 -17.18
C VAL A 151 -6.06 2.81 -16.73
N LYS A 152 -6.08 1.51 -17.04
CA LYS A 152 -7.14 0.57 -16.60
C LYS A 152 -7.26 0.55 -15.06
N LYS A 153 -6.14 0.48 -14.33
CA LYS A 153 -6.11 0.53 -12.86
C LYS A 153 -6.64 1.86 -12.33
N SER A 154 -6.27 2.99 -12.95
CA SER A 154 -6.76 4.32 -12.56
C SER A 154 -8.26 4.49 -12.81
N LEU A 155 -8.79 3.93 -13.90
CA LEU A 155 -10.22 3.94 -14.19
C LEU A 155 -10.98 3.07 -13.20
N ARG A 156 -10.47 1.87 -12.88
CA ARG A 156 -11.03 0.99 -11.84
C ARG A 156 -11.01 1.65 -10.46
N SER A 157 -9.90 2.27 -10.07
CA SER A 157 -9.80 2.95 -8.78
C SER A 157 -10.71 4.17 -8.73
N LYS A 158 -10.86 4.94 -9.83
CA LYS A 158 -11.82 6.04 -9.93
C LYS A 158 -13.28 5.56 -9.87
N ALA A 159 -13.59 4.44 -10.52
CA ALA A 159 -14.92 3.84 -10.47
C ALA A 159 -15.24 3.27 -9.07
N ALA A 160 -14.27 2.62 -8.43
CA ALA A 160 -14.41 2.06 -7.08
C ALA A 160 -14.44 3.15 -5.99
N ALA A 161 -13.65 4.22 -6.14
CA ALA A 161 -13.61 5.36 -5.23
C ALA A 161 -14.74 6.38 -5.48
N GLY A 162 -15.90 5.90 -5.96
CA GLY A 162 -17.06 6.69 -6.38
C GLY A 162 -17.17 8.05 -5.67
N SER A 163 -16.80 9.12 -6.40
CA SER A 163 -17.12 10.52 -6.11
C SER A 163 -16.38 11.29 -4.99
N VAL A 164 -15.28 10.83 -4.38
CA VAL A 164 -14.73 11.56 -3.21
C VAL A 164 -13.47 12.42 -3.43
N SER A 165 -12.60 12.16 -4.42
CA SER A 165 -11.31 12.91 -4.51
C SER A 165 -11.02 13.71 -5.78
N GLY A 166 -11.97 13.84 -6.71
CA GLY A 166 -11.67 14.55 -7.96
C GLY A 166 -12.89 15.08 -8.68
N GLY A 167 -13.70 15.91 -8.00
CA GLY A 167 -14.81 16.65 -8.58
C GLY A 167 -15.95 15.78 -9.11
N VAL A 168 -17.17 16.05 -8.66
CA VAL A 168 -18.38 15.58 -9.34
C VAL A 168 -18.22 15.86 -10.84
N SER A 169 -18.33 14.81 -11.67
CA SER A 169 -18.17 14.92 -13.13
C SER A 169 -19.03 16.06 -13.66
N LEU A 170 -18.58 16.73 -14.73
CA LEU A 170 -19.32 17.89 -15.28
C LEU A 170 -20.78 17.53 -15.57
N GLN A 171 -21.03 16.34 -16.14
CA GLN A 171 -22.39 15.83 -16.34
C GLN A 171 -23.18 15.72 -15.04
N GLU A 172 -22.61 15.12 -14.00
CA GLU A 172 -23.31 14.92 -12.74
C GLU A 172 -23.58 16.26 -12.01
N ARG A 173 -22.70 17.26 -12.17
CA ARG A 173 -22.91 18.63 -11.68
C ARG A 173 -24.07 19.32 -12.42
N VAL A 174 -24.15 19.14 -13.73
CA VAL A 174 -25.25 19.68 -14.56
C VAL A 174 -26.58 19.03 -14.17
N LEU A 175 -26.61 17.71 -14.01
CA LEU A 175 -27.83 16.98 -13.58
C LEU A 175 -28.33 17.44 -12.21
N ARG A 176 -27.43 17.61 -11.23
CA ARG A 176 -27.81 18.14 -9.90
C ARG A 176 -28.39 19.56 -9.98
N ARG A 177 -27.85 20.41 -10.85
CA ARG A 177 -28.35 21.79 -11.01
C ARG A 177 -29.73 21.83 -11.67
N VAL A 178 -29.96 21.02 -12.69
CA VAL A 178 -31.28 20.88 -13.34
C VAL A 178 -32.32 20.35 -12.35
N ALA A 179 -31.98 19.33 -11.55
CA ALA A 179 -32.88 18.80 -10.52
C ALA A 179 -33.24 19.86 -9.44
N PHE A 180 -32.26 20.68 -9.05
CA PHE A 180 -32.48 21.78 -8.12
C PHE A 180 -33.40 22.87 -8.70
N GLU A 181 -33.20 23.26 -9.96
CA GLU A 181 -34.06 24.24 -10.63
C GLU A 181 -35.50 23.73 -10.81
N GLN A 182 -35.66 22.46 -11.17
CA GLN A 182 -36.97 21.82 -11.27
C GLN A 182 -37.70 21.75 -9.92
N SER A 183 -37.01 21.38 -8.84
CA SER A 183 -37.62 21.35 -7.50
C SER A 183 -38.02 22.74 -7.01
N LYS A 184 -37.20 23.77 -7.28
CA LYS A 184 -37.52 25.17 -6.97
C LYS A 184 -38.72 25.68 -7.78
N ALA A 185 -38.81 25.31 -9.06
CA ALA A 185 -39.94 25.64 -9.91
C ALA A 185 -41.24 24.98 -9.41
N ARG A 186 -41.19 23.68 -9.07
CA ARG A 186 -42.32 22.95 -8.47
C ARG A 186 -42.78 23.59 -7.16
N ARG A 187 -41.86 23.90 -6.25
CA ARG A 187 -42.17 24.60 -4.97
C ARG A 187 -42.82 25.98 -5.20
N LYS A 188 -42.40 26.72 -6.24
CA LYS A 188 -43.01 28.00 -6.60
C LYS A 188 -44.42 27.82 -7.18
N GLN A 189 -44.65 26.80 -8.00
CA GLN A 189 -45.96 26.48 -8.55
C GLN A 189 -46.93 26.04 -7.45
N GLU A 190 -46.52 25.19 -6.51
CA GLU A 190 -47.33 24.80 -5.35
C GLU A 190 -47.70 26.00 -4.48
N ARG A 191 -46.75 26.90 -4.19
CA ARG A 191 -47.04 28.15 -3.45
C ARG A 191 -48.04 29.05 -4.19
N ARG A 192 -47.99 29.09 -5.53
CA ARG A 192 -48.95 29.85 -6.34
C ARG A 192 -50.34 29.21 -6.35
N LYS A 193 -50.43 27.88 -6.41
CA LYS A 193 -51.71 27.15 -6.32
C LYS A 193 -52.38 27.37 -4.97
N LYS A 194 -51.63 27.18 -3.87
CA LYS A 194 -52.13 27.44 -2.51
C LYS A 194 -52.61 28.88 -2.30
N LYS A 195 -51.91 29.87 -2.87
CA LYS A 195 -52.36 31.28 -2.81
C LYS A 195 -53.64 31.54 -3.61
N LYS A 196 -53.81 30.92 -4.78
CA LYS A 196 -55.03 31.04 -5.58
C LYS A 196 -56.22 30.36 -4.90
N GLU A 197 -56.00 29.20 -4.30
CA GLU A 197 -57.01 28.48 -3.50
C GLU A 197 -57.42 29.30 -2.27
N ALA A 198 -56.47 29.93 -1.57
CA ALA A 198 -56.77 30.83 -0.44
C ALA A 198 -57.52 32.11 -0.85
N MET A 199 -57.23 32.69 -2.03
CA MET A 199 -57.97 33.86 -2.55
C MET A 199 -59.37 33.49 -3.07
N ALA A 200 -59.55 32.31 -3.65
CA ALA A 200 -60.84 31.86 -4.18
C ALA A 200 -61.82 31.42 -3.08
N GLY A 201 -61.32 31.10 -1.87
CA GLY A 201 -62.14 30.73 -0.71
C GLY A 201 -62.60 31.90 0.18
N GLY A 202 -62.26 33.15 -0.14
CA GLY A 202 -62.55 34.31 0.70
C GLY A 202 -63.59 35.24 0.09
N ASN A 203 -64.88 34.99 0.36
CA ASN A 203 -65.92 36.00 0.21
C ASN A 203 -66.79 36.06 1.48
N SER A 204 -66.42 36.95 2.41
CA SER A 204 -67.31 37.87 3.15
C SER A 204 -66.62 38.42 4.40
N LEU A 205 -66.83 39.73 4.61
CA LEU A 205 -66.72 40.52 5.85
C LEU A 205 -65.46 41.37 6.07
N ALA A 206 -65.75 42.68 6.09
CA ALA A 206 -65.18 43.71 6.96
C ALA A 206 -63.86 44.37 6.56
N ASP A 207 -64.03 45.44 5.78
CA ASP A 207 -63.48 46.78 6.00
C ASP A 207 -62.89 47.04 7.42
N GLY A 208 -61.59 47.37 7.48
CA GLY A 208 -60.82 47.85 8.66
C GLY A 208 -60.29 46.77 9.61
N PRO A 209 -58.97 46.44 9.62
CA PRO A 209 -57.93 47.24 10.32
C PRO A 209 -56.53 47.15 9.64
N ASP A 210 -56.47 47.00 8.31
CA ASP A 210 -55.21 46.73 7.62
C ASP A 210 -54.25 47.93 7.58
N THR A 211 -54.75 49.15 7.82
CA THR A 211 -53.94 50.38 7.75
C THR A 211 -52.97 50.52 8.92
N GLU A 212 -53.40 50.21 10.15
CA GLU A 212 -52.53 50.29 11.35
C GLU A 212 -51.47 49.17 11.36
N LEU A 213 -51.85 47.94 11.00
CA LEU A 213 -50.94 46.80 10.96
C LEU A 213 -49.89 46.96 9.85
N SER A 214 -50.30 47.50 8.69
CA SER A 214 -49.41 47.83 7.57
C SER A 214 -48.41 48.95 7.91
N GLN A 215 -48.82 49.89 8.75
CA GLN A 215 -47.97 50.96 9.26
C GLN A 215 -46.99 50.48 10.33
N MET A 216 -47.40 49.53 11.19
CA MET A 216 -46.53 48.85 12.15
C MET A 216 -45.50 47.92 11.47
N MET A 217 -45.84 47.35 10.30
CA MET A 217 -44.94 46.52 9.48
C MET A 217 -44.14 47.30 8.42
N GLY A 218 -44.20 48.65 8.43
CA GLY A 218 -43.31 49.51 7.63
C GLY A 218 -43.66 49.64 6.14
N PHE A 219 -44.86 49.26 5.70
CA PHE A 219 -45.27 49.30 4.29
C PHE A 219 -45.80 50.66 3.81
N ALA A 220 -45.95 51.65 4.71
CA ALA A 220 -46.51 52.97 4.38
C ALA A 220 -45.51 53.96 3.73
N GLY A 221 -44.27 53.54 3.43
CA GLY A 221 -43.17 54.46 3.08
C GLY A 221 -42.50 54.28 1.71
N PHE A 222 -42.92 53.35 0.86
CA PHE A 222 -42.27 53.12 -0.44
C PHE A 222 -43.13 53.66 -1.60
N GLY A 223 -43.01 54.96 -1.90
CA GLY A 223 -43.47 55.50 -3.20
C GLY A 223 -44.27 56.80 -3.22
N SER A 224 -44.49 57.49 -2.10
CA SER A 224 -45.13 58.83 -2.11
C SER A 224 -44.08 59.94 -2.22
N THR A 225 -43.52 60.14 -3.42
CA THR A 225 -42.94 61.42 -3.83
C THR A 225 -43.61 61.87 -5.13
N LYS A 226 -44.74 62.56 -5.00
CA LYS A 226 -45.26 63.47 -6.02
C LYS A 226 -45.94 64.66 -5.35
N GLN A 227 -45.16 65.73 -5.16
CA GLN A 227 -45.60 67.10 -4.93
C GLN A 227 -44.57 67.99 -5.65
N GLY A 228 -45.01 68.72 -6.67
CA GLY A 228 -44.19 69.54 -7.57
C GLY A 228 -44.32 69.12 -9.02
#